data_AF-A0A2T6J9R3-F1
#
_entry.id   AF-A0A2T6J9R3-F1
#
_cell.length_a   1.000
_cell.length_b   1.000
_cell.length_c   1.000
_cell.angle_alpha   90.00
_cell.angle_beta   90.00
_cell.angle_gamma   90.00
#
_symmetry.space_group_name_H-M   'P 1'
#
loop_
_entity.id
_entity.type
_entity.pdbx_description
1 polymer ?
#
loop_
_entity_poly.entity_id
_entity_poly.type
_entity_poly.pdbx_seq_one_letter_code
_entity_poly.pdbx_strand_id
1 'polypeptide(L)' 'MNDLMTLADIAIMNKCSERHARDVLVKLPGFPGEAPTSTPRNRLWLRSEVRAFIHRKPAQITHIRLKAA' A
#
# COMPACT_ATOMS: atom_id res chain seq x y z
N MET A 1 6.91 -4.01 -19.33
CA MET A 1 6.42 -4.72 -18.13
C MET A 1 7.44 -4.47 -17.02
N ASN A 2 7.24 -3.42 -16.21
CA ASN A 2 8.03 -3.22 -14.99
C ASN A 2 7.08 -3.48 -13.83
N ASP A 3 7.11 -4.71 -13.34
CA ASP A 3 6.29 -5.17 -12.22
C ASP A 3 6.81 -4.66 -10.88
N LEU A 4 7.94 -3.96 -10.87
CA LEU A 4 8.53 -3.31 -9.72
C LEU A 4 8.23 -1.82 -9.71
N MET A 5 8.00 -1.29 -8.51
CA MET A 5 7.71 0.11 -8.25
C MET A 5 8.63 0.66 -7.18
N THR A 6 9.11 1.88 -7.41
CA THR A 6 9.83 2.68 -6.43
C THR A 6 8.85 3.45 -5.53
N LEU A 7 9.38 4.10 -4.48
CA LEU A 7 8.61 5.03 -3.66
C LEU A 7 7.98 6.16 -4.49
N ALA A 8 8.69 6.66 -5.51
CA ALA A 8 8.17 7.69 -6.39
C ALA A 8 6.97 7.19 -7.20
N ASP A 9 7.04 5.96 -7.73
CA ASP A 9 5.92 5.35 -8.46
C ASP A 9 4.70 5.14 -7.55
N ILE A 10 4.92 4.69 -6.32
CA ILE A 10 3.87 4.52 -5.30
C ILE A 10 3.23 5.88 -4.99
N ALA A 11 4.05 6.92 -4.83
CA ALA A 11 3.58 8.27 -4.54
C ALA A 11 2.73 8.83 -5.67
N ILE A 12 3.16 8.68 -6.93
CA ILE A 12 2.38 9.07 -8.11
C ILE A 12 1.06 8.30 -8.17
N MET A 13 1.09 6.98 -7.93
CA MET A 13 -0.10 6.13 -7.95
C MET A 13 -1.14 6.55 -6.90
N ASN A 14 -0.69 6.93 -5.70
CA ASN A 14 -1.54 7.34 -4.59
C ASN A 14 -1.78 8.85 -4.53
N LYS A 15 -1.28 9.61 -5.52
CA LYS A 15 -1.38 11.08 -5.58
C LYS A 15 -0.89 11.77 -4.30
N CYS A 16 0.20 11.26 -3.71
CA CYS A 16 0.80 11.80 -2.49
C CYS A 16 2.27 12.20 -2.72
N SER A 17 2.89 12.79 -1.71
CA SER A 17 4.33 13.05 -1.74
C SER A 17 5.14 11.77 -1.53
N GLU A 18 6.38 11.73 -2.04
CA GLU A 18 7.28 10.60 -1.83
C GLU A 18 7.60 10.39 -0.35
N ARG A 19 7.70 11.49 0.42
CA ARG A 19 7.86 11.43 1.87
C ARG A 19 6.67 10.74 2.54
N HIS A 20 5.44 11.07 2.13
CA HIS A 20 4.25 10.42 2.64
C HIS A 20 4.21 8.92 2.29
N ALA A 21 4.61 8.56 1.07
CA ALA A 21 4.70 7.15 0.67
C ALA A 21 5.69 6.36 1.54
N ARG A 22 6.87 6.94 1.82
CA ARG A 22 7.92 6.32 2.64
C ARG A 22 7.55 6.20 4.11
N ASP A 23 7.00 7.26 4.68
CA ASP A 23 6.82 7.38 6.12
C ASP A 23 5.46 6.87 6.60
N VAL A 24 4.45 6.85 5.72
CA VAL A 24 3.08 6.45 6.05
C VAL A 24 2.69 5.20 5.27
N LEU A 25 2.57 5.28 3.93
CA LEU A 25 1.97 4.19 3.14
C LEU A 25 2.66 2.85 3.33
N VAL A 26 4.00 2.82 3.17
CA VAL A 26 4.79 1.59 3.28
C VAL A 26 4.77 1.00 4.70
N LYS A 27 4.46 1.81 5.72
CA LYS A 27 4.39 1.38 7.11
C LYS A 27 2.98 1.02 7.56
N LEU A 28 1.98 1.09 6.67
CA LEU A 28 0.62 0.73 7.01
C LEU A 28 0.54 -0.77 7.36
N PRO A 29 -0.30 -1.14 8.33
CA PRO A 29 -0.52 -2.54 8.66
C PRO A 29 -1.10 -3.27 7.43
N GLY A 30 -0.45 -4.35 7.02
CA GLY A 30 -0.84 -5.14 5.85
C GLY A 30 -0.39 -4.56 4.51
N PHE A 31 0.43 -3.51 4.48
CA PHE A 31 1.10 -3.08 3.26
C PHE A 31 2.03 -4.19 2.74
N PRO A 32 2.17 -4.37 1.41
CA PRO A 32 3.02 -5.42 0.84
C PRO A 32 4.49 -5.30 1.24
N GLY A 33 5.14 -6.46 1.31
CA GLY A 33 6.57 -6.55 1.58
C GLY A 33 7.41 -5.96 0.44
N GLU A 34 8.67 -5.68 0.75
CA GLU A 34 9.63 -5.30 -0.29
C GLU A 34 9.91 -6.49 -1.22
N ALA A 35 10.14 -6.19 -2.50
CA ALA A 35 10.48 -7.21 -3.48
C ALA A 35 11.84 -7.86 -3.14
N PRO A 36 12.08 -9.15 -3.48
CA PRO A 36 13.32 -9.85 -3.13
C PRO A 36 14.59 -9.20 -3.71
N THR A 37 14.46 -8.43 -4.78
CA THR A 37 15.56 -7.70 -5.41
C THR A 37 15.75 -6.29 -4.82
N SER A 38 14.99 -5.92 -3.78
CA SER A 38 15.16 -4.63 -3.13
C SER A 38 16.53 -4.57 -2.45
N THR A 39 17.12 -3.39 -2.46
CA THR A 39 18.33 -3.11 -1.69
C THR A 39 18.02 -1.98 -0.72
N PRO A 40 18.77 -1.83 0.39
CA PRO A 40 18.53 -0.74 1.34
C PRO A 40 18.55 0.66 0.71
N ARG A 41 19.30 0.85 -0.38
CA ARG A 41 19.34 2.09 -1.17
C ARG A 41 18.25 2.20 -2.24
N ASN A 42 17.74 1.07 -2.74
CA ASN A 42 16.69 1.04 -3.75
C ASN A 42 15.59 0.09 -3.32
N ARG A 43 14.67 0.60 -2.49
CA ARG A 43 13.51 -0.15 -2.03
C ARG A 43 12.48 -0.24 -3.14
N LEU A 44 12.06 -1.46 -3.43
CA LEU A 44 11.17 -1.78 -4.53
C LEU A 44 10.01 -2.60 -3.99
N TRP A 45 8.83 -2.40 -4.58
CA TRP A 45 7.61 -3.17 -4.28
C TRP A 45 7.02 -3.74 -5.55
N LEU A 46 6.32 -4.85 -5.44
CA LEU A 46 5.56 -5.41 -6.55
C LEU A 46 4.32 -4.55 -6.84
N ARG A 47 4.21 -4.09 -8.08
CA ARG A 47 3.10 -3.28 -8.58
C ARG A 47 1.75 -3.96 -8.39
N SER A 48 1.70 -5.27 -8.62
CA SER A 48 0.49 -6.08 -8.44
C SER A 48 0.00 -6.06 -6.99
N GLU A 49 0.90 -6.23 -6.03
CA GLU A 49 0.56 -6.26 -4.61
C GLU A 49 0.18 -4.88 -4.08
N VAL A 50 0.91 -3.83 -4.46
CA VAL A 50 0.59 -2.45 -4.08
C VAL A 50 -0.79 -2.06 -4.63
N ARG A 51 -1.09 -2.39 -5.88
CA ARG A 51 -2.42 -2.19 -6.46
C ARG A 51 -3.50 -2.98 -5.72
N ALA A 52 -3.24 -4.25 -5.41
CA ALA A 52 -4.18 -5.08 -4.66
C ALA A 52 -4.47 -4.50 -3.27
N PHE A 53 -3.46 -3.94 -2.60
CA PHE A 53 -3.63 -3.29 -1.31
C PHE A 53 -4.48 -2.01 -1.41
N ILE A 54 -4.19 -1.14 -2.37
CA ILE A 54 -4.92 0.13 -2.56
C ILE A 54 -6.37 -0.11 -2.99
N HIS A 55 -6.58 -1.06 -3.89
CA HIS A 55 -7.91 -1.37 -4.42
C HIS A 55 -8.70 -2.36 -3.57
N ARG A 56 -8.09 -2.98 -2.54
CA ARG A 56 -8.83 -3.73 -1.54
C ARG A 56 -9.80 -2.77 -0.86
N LYS A 57 -11.11 -3.01 -1.04
CA LYS A 57 -12.14 -2.30 -0.29
C LYS A 57 -11.81 -2.48 1.21
N PRO A 58 -11.77 -1.41 2.02
CA PRO A 58 -11.71 -1.58 3.46
C PRO A 58 -12.87 -2.51 3.81
N ALA A 59 -12.59 -3.55 4.62
CA ALA A 59 -13.64 -4.43 5.11
C ALA A 59 -14.73 -3.51 5.66
N GLN A 60 -15.94 -3.56 5.09
CA GLN A 60 -17.02 -2.74 5.59
C GLN A 60 -17.15 -3.09 7.06
N ILE A 61 -16.88 -2.11 7.93
CA ILE A 61 -17.22 -2.24 9.33
C ILE A 61 -18.73 -2.33 9.30
N THR A 62 -19.26 -3.55 9.35
CA THR A 62 -20.68 -3.78 9.52
C THR A 62 -20.98 -3.21 10.89
N HIS A 63 -21.48 -1.98 10.96
CA HIS A 63 -22.02 -1.44 12.19
C HIS A 63 -23.12 -2.41 12.59
N ILE A 64 -22.82 -3.31 13.54
CA ILE A 64 -23.80 -4.20 14.15
C ILE A 64 -24.78 -3.25 14.83
N ARG A 65 -25.89 -2.94 14.14
CA ARG A 65 -26.99 -2.18 14.69
C ARG A 65 -27.60 -3.06 15.76
N LEU A 66 -27.12 -2.92 17.00
CA LEU A 66 -27.71 -3.55 18.17
C LEU A 66 -29.20 -3.18 18.16
N LYS A 67 -30.06 -4.15 17.80
CA LYS A 67 -31.49 -4.04 18.00
C LYS A 67 -31.72 -4.11 19.50
N ALA A 68 -32.25 -3.02 20.06
CA ALA A 68 -32.79 -3.00 21.41
C ALA A 68 -33.91 -4.05 21.53
N ALA A 69 -33.91 -4.78 22.64
CA ALA A 69 -35.00 -5.66 23.08
C ALA A 69 -35.69 -5.02 24.29
#